data_AF-A0A6I4YYD1-F1
#
_entry.id   AF-A0A6I4YYD1-F1
#
_cell.length_a   1.000
_cell.length_b   1.000
_cell.length_c   1.000
_cell.angle_alpha   90.00
_cell.angle_beta   90.00
_cell.angle_gamma   90.00
#
_symmetry.space_group_name_H-M   'P 1'
#
loop_
_entity.id
_entity.type
_entity.pdbx_description
1 polymer ?
#
loop_
_entity_poly.entity_id
_entity_poly.type
_entity_poly.pdbx_seq_one_letter_code
_entity_poly.pdbx_strand_id
1 'polypeptide(L)'
;MKHAKLITESDFIGWRAWARSLLHQYIASENIYWDDRPTGAEKAPTLTRELPKAPSPLRLPRPVRDLIPAVIASGHPERFSLLYKLLEQLRDGCPSFPDTTLWKDLVALAYATRRAAMSLRQILPPSCEDNIKICRIHVPPSLLDSQATALVSLRAAPWLIHTEGRLLLYENGQLFFSTAAIEAECLADDEQLLDHARSTAQPVYESAYWKAIFPLAISPTPAFIEKTPSLETLRAYSVDCALCPLCQPALRTVFGEGNPDAKILFVGEQPGDQEDRRGRPFVGPAGQLFDRALQEAGGERARYWISNAVKHFNFIQRGERRIHQKPEAQHIQACSPWITAERRLLHHRVTVMLGVTGASALLGRPVKITRERSRLFTLSDGTTGLVTVHPSSLLRQPDEQKRQEDYIKFVNDLRLALSAL
;
A
#
# COMPACT_ATOMS: atom_id res chain seq x y z
N MET A 1 -3.05 19.96 37.66
CA MET A 1 -2.82 19.51 36.27
C MET A 1 -2.45 18.03 36.27
N LYS A 2 -3.16 17.19 35.51
CA LYS A 2 -2.86 15.76 35.33
C LYS A 2 -1.82 15.62 34.21
N HIS A 3 -0.82 14.78 34.44
CA HIS A 3 0.28 14.56 33.51
C HIS A 3 0.08 13.23 32.77
N ALA A 4 -0.25 13.28 31.48
CA ALA A 4 -0.43 12.12 30.64
C ALA A 4 0.84 11.87 29.82
N LYS A 5 1.66 10.91 30.26
CA LYS A 5 2.92 10.58 29.62
C LYS A 5 2.72 9.59 28.49
N LEU A 6 3.20 9.95 27.30
CA LEU A 6 3.26 9.12 26.11
C LEU A 6 4.71 8.64 25.91
N ILE A 7 4.89 7.56 25.15
CA ILE A 7 6.23 7.05 24.82
C ILE A 7 6.88 7.97 23.78
N THR A 8 6.06 8.45 22.82
CA THR A 8 6.48 9.16 21.61
C THR A 8 5.35 10.05 21.09
N GLU A 9 5.68 10.92 20.14
CA GLU A 9 4.73 11.73 19.38
C GLU A 9 3.72 10.90 18.55
N SER A 10 3.98 9.61 18.35
CA SER A 10 3.22 8.67 17.49
C SER A 10 2.37 7.67 18.30
N ASP A 11 2.33 7.82 19.62
CA ASP A 11 1.82 6.85 20.58
C ASP A 11 0.28 6.88 20.73
N PHE A 12 -0.42 6.36 19.70
CA PHE A 12 -1.87 6.26 19.71
C PHE A 12 -2.41 5.40 20.87
N ILE A 13 -1.76 4.26 21.15
CA ILE A 13 -2.24 3.33 22.18
C ILE A 13 -2.18 3.99 23.57
N GLY A 14 -1.12 4.73 23.85
CA GLY A 14 -0.95 5.48 25.10
C GLY A 14 -1.98 6.58 25.23
N TRP A 15 -2.14 7.39 24.18
CA TRP A 15 -3.14 8.45 24.15
C TRP A 15 -4.54 7.90 24.37
N ARG A 16 -4.91 6.79 23.68
CA ARG A 16 -6.22 6.16 23.82
C ARG A 16 -6.50 5.70 25.25
N ALA A 17 -5.52 5.10 25.92
CA ALA A 17 -5.67 4.62 27.29
C ALA A 17 -5.85 5.79 28.27
N TRP A 18 -4.98 6.80 28.18
CA TRP A 18 -5.08 8.01 29.00
C TRP A 18 -6.38 8.76 28.78
N ALA A 19 -6.77 9.00 27.52
CA ALA A 19 -8.01 9.70 27.18
C ALA A 19 -9.23 9.02 27.81
N ARG A 20 -9.33 7.69 27.73
CA ARG A 20 -10.42 6.94 28.39
C ARG A 20 -10.44 7.12 29.90
N SER A 21 -9.27 7.03 30.54
CA SER A 21 -9.17 7.17 31.99
C SER A 21 -9.51 8.58 32.47
N LEU A 22 -9.02 9.60 31.78
CA LEU A 22 -9.25 11.01 32.11
C LEU A 22 -10.72 11.42 31.85
N LEU A 23 -11.32 10.93 30.76
CA LEU A 23 -12.75 11.14 30.48
C LEU A 23 -13.63 10.48 31.54
N HIS A 24 -13.28 9.27 31.99
CA HIS A 24 -13.99 8.55 33.04
C HIS A 24 -13.89 9.27 34.40
N GLN A 25 -12.77 9.93 34.66
CA GLN A 25 -12.54 10.75 35.84
C GLN A 25 -13.09 12.19 35.72
N TYR A 26 -13.76 12.53 34.62
CA TYR A 26 -14.28 13.88 34.35
C TYR A 26 -13.21 14.99 34.46
N ILE A 27 -11.98 14.70 34.04
CA ILE A 27 -10.90 15.70 34.03
C ILE A 27 -11.10 16.64 32.85
N ALA A 28 -11.15 17.95 33.12
CA ALA A 28 -11.31 18.96 32.08
C ALA A 28 -10.09 19.05 31.15
N SER A 29 -10.29 19.33 29.86
CA SER A 29 -9.21 19.36 28.86
C SER A 29 -8.07 20.34 29.20
N GLU A 30 -8.37 21.51 29.77
CA GLU A 30 -7.39 22.51 30.20
C GLU A 30 -6.52 22.06 31.39
N ASN A 31 -6.95 21.01 32.11
CA ASN A 31 -6.26 20.49 33.27
C ASN A 31 -5.31 19.34 32.94
N ILE A 32 -5.05 19.07 31.66
CA ILE A 32 -4.23 17.95 31.20
C ILE A 32 -2.99 18.50 30.46
N TYR A 33 -1.83 17.99 30.85
CA TYR A 33 -0.59 18.17 30.10
C TYR A 33 -0.22 16.83 29.45
N TRP A 34 -0.09 16.84 28.12
CA TRP A 34 0.34 15.69 27.32
C TRP A 34 1.84 15.80 27.09
N ASP A 35 2.61 14.84 27.61
CA ASP A 35 4.06 14.76 27.42
C ASP A 35 4.38 13.67 26.40
N ASP A 36 4.70 14.08 25.18
CA ASP A 36 5.01 13.23 24.04
C ASP A 36 6.49 13.25 23.65
N ARG A 37 7.33 13.82 24.51
CA ARG A 37 8.78 13.85 24.31
C ARG A 37 9.34 12.43 24.20
N PRO A 38 10.27 12.18 23.25
CA PRO A 38 10.90 10.87 23.12
C PRO A 38 11.49 10.40 24.44
N THR A 39 11.15 9.19 24.83
CA THR A 39 11.73 8.53 26.00
C THR A 39 12.78 7.52 25.54
N GLY A 40 13.74 7.17 26.41
CA GLY A 40 14.75 6.13 26.09
C GLY A 40 14.16 4.74 25.76
N ALA A 41 12.84 4.58 25.90
CA ALA A 41 12.06 3.43 25.45
C ALA A 41 12.12 3.16 23.95
N GLU A 42 12.48 4.14 23.12
CA GLU A 42 12.66 3.96 21.68
C GLU A 42 13.76 2.95 21.33
N LYS A 43 14.75 2.77 22.22
CA LYS A 43 15.84 1.79 22.07
C LYS A 43 15.56 0.46 22.78
N ALA A 44 14.38 0.31 23.39
CA ALA A 44 14.05 -0.87 24.18
C ALA A 44 13.36 -1.94 23.31
N PRO A 45 13.88 -3.19 23.28
CA PRO A 45 13.26 -4.26 22.50
C PRO A 45 11.86 -4.63 23.04
N THR A 46 11.70 -4.72 24.36
CA THR A 46 10.37 -4.95 24.97
C THR A 46 10.11 -3.90 26.05
N LEU A 47 9.34 -2.87 25.71
CA LEU A 47 8.77 -1.96 26.69
C LEU A 47 7.44 -2.51 27.20
N THR A 48 7.43 -3.03 28.42
CA THR A 48 6.20 -3.20 29.19
C THR A 48 5.90 -1.87 29.84
N ARG A 49 4.91 -1.14 29.32
CA ARG A 49 4.38 0.06 29.99
C ARG A 49 3.05 -0.25 30.65
N GLU A 50 2.90 0.22 31.88
CA GLU A 50 1.60 0.24 32.52
C GLU A 50 0.76 1.37 31.94
N LEU A 51 -0.37 1.00 31.34
CA LEU A 51 -1.36 1.95 30.85
C LEU A 51 -2.54 2.00 31.81
N PRO A 52 -3.12 3.19 32.04
CA PRO A 52 -4.31 3.29 32.86
C PRO A 52 -5.44 2.48 32.24
N LYS A 53 -6.14 1.71 33.06
CA LYS A 53 -7.30 0.91 32.66
C LYS A 53 -8.57 1.66 33.03
N ALA A 54 -9.46 1.85 32.06
CA ALA A 54 -10.77 2.45 32.27
C ALA A 54 -11.79 1.92 31.25
N PRO A 55 -13.08 1.80 31.64
CA PRO A 55 -14.15 1.56 30.67
C PRO A 55 -14.18 2.69 29.64
N SER A 56 -14.78 2.44 28.48
CA SER A 56 -14.99 3.53 27.51
C SER A 56 -16.24 4.27 27.95
N PRO A 57 -16.17 5.54 28.39
CA PRO A 57 -17.36 6.29 28.78
C PRO A 57 -18.20 6.73 27.57
N LEU A 58 -17.66 6.58 26.35
CA LEU A 58 -18.20 7.21 25.15
C LEU A 58 -18.24 6.23 23.97
N ARG A 59 -19.35 6.26 23.21
CA ARG A 59 -19.43 5.68 21.86
C ARG A 59 -19.17 6.79 20.83
N LEU A 60 -18.22 6.55 19.92
CA LEU A 60 -17.83 7.56 18.93
C LEU A 60 -18.64 7.44 17.64
N PRO A 61 -19.16 8.56 17.10
CA PRO A 61 -19.62 8.61 15.72
C PRO A 61 -18.51 8.18 14.75
N ARG A 62 -18.90 7.54 13.64
CA ARG A 62 -17.96 7.10 12.61
C ARG A 62 -17.04 8.23 12.09
N PRO A 63 -17.54 9.44 11.75
CA PRO A 63 -16.68 10.53 11.30
C PRO A 63 -15.58 10.90 12.30
N VAL A 64 -15.88 10.86 13.61
CA VAL A 64 -14.91 11.14 14.67
C VAL A 64 -13.85 10.05 14.72
N ARG A 65 -14.26 8.78 14.72
CA ARG A 65 -13.33 7.64 14.75
C ARG A 65 -12.39 7.65 13.54
N ASP A 66 -12.92 7.93 12.36
CA ASP A 66 -12.16 7.88 11.11
C ASP A 66 -11.17 9.07 10.98
N LEU A 67 -11.37 10.14 11.75
CA LEU A 67 -10.51 11.33 11.83
C LEU A 67 -9.31 11.16 12.78
N ILE A 68 -9.47 10.46 13.90
CA ILE A 68 -8.46 10.35 14.96
C ILE A 68 -7.07 9.95 14.43
N PRO A 69 -6.91 8.88 13.60
CA PRO A 69 -5.59 8.48 13.10
C PRO A 69 -4.86 9.59 12.35
N ALA A 70 -5.59 10.37 11.54
CA ALA A 70 -5.01 11.45 10.76
C ALA A 70 -4.58 12.63 11.63
N VAL A 71 -5.34 12.97 12.67
CA VAL A 71 -4.96 14.06 13.58
C VAL A 71 -3.75 13.67 14.43
N ILE A 72 -3.65 12.42 14.87
CA ILE A 72 -2.48 11.95 15.63
C ILE A 72 -1.20 11.98 14.79
N ALA A 73 -1.30 11.68 13.49
CA ALA A 73 -0.18 11.74 12.56
C ALA A 73 0.19 13.17 12.09
N SER A 74 -0.53 14.21 12.53
CA SER A 74 -0.48 15.55 11.89
C SER A 74 0.72 16.43 12.24
N GLY A 75 1.59 16.02 13.17
CA GLY A 75 2.67 16.88 13.68
C GLY A 75 2.22 18.14 14.43
N HIS A 76 0.91 18.43 14.52
CA HIS A 76 0.41 19.61 15.22
C HIS A 76 0.72 19.49 16.73
N PRO A 77 1.31 20.52 17.37
CA PRO A 77 1.73 20.43 18.77
C PRO A 77 0.59 20.07 19.73
N GLU A 78 -0.60 20.63 19.51
CA GLU A 78 -1.76 20.42 20.38
C GLU A 78 -2.68 19.26 19.95
N ARG A 79 -2.30 18.42 18.98
CA ARG A 79 -3.18 17.40 18.40
C ARG A 79 -3.87 16.50 19.43
N PHE A 80 -3.16 16.10 20.49
CA PHE A 80 -3.72 15.27 21.56
C PHE A 80 -4.71 16.03 22.44
N SER A 81 -4.42 17.30 22.74
CA SER A 81 -5.30 18.19 23.49
C SER A 81 -6.58 18.49 22.71
N LEU A 82 -6.47 18.81 21.41
CA LEU A 82 -7.61 19.08 20.54
C LEU A 82 -8.51 17.85 20.39
N LEU A 83 -7.93 16.66 20.21
CA LEU A 83 -8.70 15.42 20.17
C LEU A 83 -9.39 15.14 21.51
N TYR A 84 -8.69 15.31 22.63
CA TYR A 84 -9.29 15.11 23.95
C TYR A 84 -10.46 16.07 24.19
N LYS A 85 -10.29 17.35 23.84
CA LYS A 85 -11.35 18.37 23.93
C LYS A 85 -12.57 18.01 23.09
N LEU A 86 -12.38 17.40 21.92
CA LEU A 86 -13.49 16.88 21.12
C LEU A 86 -14.21 15.74 21.85
N LEU A 87 -13.47 14.81 22.44
CA LEU A 87 -14.07 13.69 23.20
C LEU A 87 -14.84 14.18 24.44
N GLU A 88 -14.34 15.21 25.11
CA GLU A 88 -15.01 15.89 26.21
C GLU A 88 -16.34 16.51 25.76
N GLN A 89 -16.34 17.30 24.68
CA GLN A 89 -17.57 17.87 24.11
C GLN A 89 -18.60 16.80 23.74
N LEU A 90 -18.16 15.65 23.22
CA LEU A 90 -19.05 14.53 22.88
C LEU A 90 -19.61 13.82 24.11
N ARG A 91 -18.80 13.66 25.18
CA ARG A 91 -19.25 13.09 26.45
C ARG A 91 -20.34 13.96 27.09
N ASP A 92 -20.13 15.28 27.07
CA ASP A 92 -20.99 16.25 27.76
C ASP A 92 -22.21 16.67 26.92
N GLY A 93 -22.37 16.11 25.71
CA GLY A 93 -23.56 16.31 24.87
C GLY A 93 -23.59 17.66 24.16
N CYS A 94 -22.49 18.11 23.55
CA CYS A 94 -22.40 19.37 22.83
C CYS A 94 -23.47 19.50 21.72
N PRO A 95 -24.46 20.41 21.85
CA PRO A 95 -25.60 20.49 20.94
C PRO A 95 -25.23 21.04 19.56
N SER A 96 -24.12 21.78 19.46
CA SER A 96 -23.64 22.38 18.21
C SER A 96 -22.73 21.44 17.41
N PHE A 97 -22.50 20.21 17.84
CA PHE A 97 -21.74 19.23 17.05
C PHE A 97 -22.57 18.74 15.85
N PRO A 98 -22.03 18.70 14.61
CA PRO A 98 -20.63 18.91 14.23
C PRO A 98 -20.26 20.34 13.82
N ASP A 99 -21.14 21.34 13.91
CA ASP A 99 -20.90 22.71 13.44
C ASP A 99 -19.92 23.55 14.30
N THR A 100 -19.23 22.92 15.25
CA THR A 100 -18.25 23.59 16.11
C THR A 100 -16.96 23.96 15.35
N THR A 101 -16.31 25.07 15.75
CA THR A 101 -15.00 25.46 15.21
C THR A 101 -13.95 24.36 15.42
N LEU A 102 -13.92 23.75 16.61
CA LEU A 102 -13.03 22.62 16.91
C LEU A 102 -13.19 21.46 15.92
N TRP A 103 -14.42 21.08 15.58
CA TRP A 103 -14.65 20.02 14.59
C TRP A 103 -14.11 20.41 13.21
N LYS A 104 -14.38 21.63 12.75
CA LYS A 104 -13.90 22.14 11.46
C LYS A 104 -12.37 22.15 11.40
N ASP A 105 -11.71 22.60 12.47
CA ASP A 105 -10.24 22.64 12.57
C ASP A 105 -9.64 21.23 12.53
N LEU A 106 -10.22 20.30 13.30
CA LEU A 106 -9.78 18.90 13.30
C LEU A 106 -9.97 18.24 11.93
N VAL A 107 -11.09 18.52 11.24
CA VAL A 107 -11.35 18.03 9.88
C VAL A 107 -10.31 18.58 8.90
N ALA A 108 -10.02 19.89 8.96
CA ALA A 108 -9.00 20.52 8.12
C ALA A 108 -7.61 19.92 8.37
N LEU A 109 -7.24 19.71 9.64
CA LEU A 109 -5.98 19.08 10.05
C LEU A 109 -5.87 17.64 9.56
N ALA A 110 -6.94 16.84 9.73
CA ALA A 110 -6.99 15.47 9.24
C ALA A 110 -6.90 15.39 7.71
N TYR A 111 -7.51 16.35 7.00
CA TYR A 111 -7.42 16.45 5.56
C TYR A 111 -5.99 16.79 5.10
N ALA A 112 -5.38 17.81 5.70
CA ALA A 112 -3.98 18.18 5.41
C ALA A 112 -3.01 17.02 5.66
N THR A 113 -3.21 16.26 6.74
CA THR A 113 -2.36 15.12 7.07
C THR A 113 -2.49 13.98 6.05
N ARG A 114 -3.71 13.66 5.60
CA ARG A 114 -3.89 12.65 4.54
C ARG A 114 -3.29 13.09 3.21
N ARG A 115 -3.34 14.39 2.89
CA ARG A 115 -2.63 14.93 1.72
C ARG A 115 -1.12 14.79 1.85
N ALA A 116 -0.56 15.10 3.02
CA ALA A 116 0.87 14.92 3.28
C ALA A 116 1.27 13.43 3.21
N ALA A 117 0.45 12.53 3.74
CA ALA A 117 0.64 11.08 3.61
C ALA A 117 0.64 10.63 2.13
N MET A 118 -0.27 11.17 1.32
CA MET A 118 -0.32 10.89 -0.11
C MET A 118 0.95 11.38 -0.82
N SER A 119 1.41 12.61 -0.53
CA SER A 119 2.66 13.13 -1.07
C SER A 119 3.87 12.30 -0.64
N LEU A 120 3.94 11.88 0.64
CA LEU A 120 4.98 11.00 1.16
C LEU A 120 5.03 9.67 0.39
N ARG A 121 3.88 9.05 0.10
CA ARG A 121 3.83 7.80 -0.65
C ARG A 121 4.33 7.92 -2.10
N GLN A 122 4.27 9.10 -2.69
CA GLN A 122 4.70 9.33 -4.07
C GLN A 122 6.21 9.50 -4.23
N ILE A 123 6.97 9.69 -3.14
CA ILE A 123 8.43 9.84 -3.21
C ILE A 123 9.17 8.53 -3.51
N LEU A 124 8.48 7.39 -3.34
CA LEU A 124 9.02 6.06 -3.63
C LEU A 124 8.43 5.56 -4.95
N PRO A 125 9.04 5.89 -6.11
CA PRO A 125 8.53 5.43 -7.39
C PRO A 125 8.58 3.89 -7.47
N PRO A 126 7.68 3.29 -8.26
CA PRO A 126 7.80 1.87 -8.60
C PRO A 126 9.17 1.64 -9.25
N SER A 127 9.86 0.57 -8.85
CA SER A 127 11.15 0.20 -9.41
C SER A 127 11.14 -1.28 -9.73
N CYS A 128 11.53 -1.60 -10.97
CA CYS A 128 11.84 -2.97 -11.38
C CYS A 128 13.25 -3.38 -10.93
N GLU A 129 14.11 -2.40 -10.62
CA GLU A 129 15.48 -2.56 -10.18
C GLU A 129 15.57 -2.67 -8.65
N ASP A 130 16.54 -3.44 -8.19
CA ASP A 130 16.82 -3.69 -6.76
C ASP A 130 17.77 -2.64 -6.15
N ASN A 131 18.01 -1.53 -6.85
CA ASN A 131 18.82 -0.41 -6.36
C ASN A 131 18.15 0.31 -5.19
N ILE A 132 18.96 0.67 -4.19
CA ILE A 132 18.48 1.42 -3.03
C ILE A 132 18.08 2.84 -3.43
N LYS A 133 16.89 3.28 -2.97
CA LYS A 133 16.45 4.66 -3.14
C LYS A 133 16.63 5.45 -1.84
N ILE A 134 17.45 6.50 -1.88
CA ILE A 134 17.66 7.40 -0.75
C ILE A 134 16.79 8.66 -0.95
N CYS A 135 16.05 9.05 0.09
CA CYS A 135 15.15 10.18 0.12
C CYS A 135 15.40 11.03 1.37
N ARG A 136 15.77 12.30 1.19
CA ARG A 136 15.80 13.31 2.25
C ARG A 136 14.55 14.17 2.15
N ILE A 137 13.70 14.15 3.16
CA ILE A 137 12.41 14.85 3.15
C ILE A 137 12.16 15.54 4.49
N HIS A 138 11.29 16.55 4.47
CA HIS A 138 10.84 17.23 5.67
C HIS A 138 9.37 16.87 5.94
N VAL A 139 9.15 15.97 6.90
CA VAL A 139 7.82 15.59 7.41
C VAL A 139 7.91 15.33 8.91
N PRO A 140 6.82 15.54 9.68
CA PRO A 140 6.78 15.16 11.08
C PRO A 140 7.09 13.67 11.25
N PRO A 141 7.87 13.25 12.26
CA PRO A 141 8.13 11.84 12.48
C PRO A 141 6.85 11.05 12.70
N SER A 142 5.87 11.60 13.42
CA SER A 142 4.53 11.02 13.58
C SER A 142 3.82 10.68 12.25
N LEU A 143 4.00 11.50 11.21
CA LEU A 143 3.49 11.19 9.87
C LEU A 143 4.27 10.03 9.24
N LEU A 144 5.60 10.09 9.26
CA LEU A 144 6.45 9.06 8.68
C LEU A 144 6.21 7.68 9.33
N ASP A 145 6.16 7.66 10.66
CA ASP A 145 5.89 6.47 11.47
C ASP A 145 4.54 5.84 11.09
N SER A 146 3.49 6.67 10.92
CA SER A 146 2.16 6.20 10.52
C SER A 146 2.11 5.60 9.11
N GLN A 147 3.10 5.90 8.26
CA GLN A 147 3.17 5.46 6.86
C GLN A 147 4.18 4.32 6.64
N ALA A 148 4.96 3.93 7.64
CA ALA A 148 6.03 2.95 7.51
C ALA A 148 5.58 1.64 6.81
N THR A 149 4.48 1.04 7.26
CA THR A 149 3.90 -0.18 6.64
C THR A 149 3.46 0.06 5.19
N ALA A 150 2.90 1.23 4.89
CA ALA A 150 2.45 1.56 3.55
C ALA A 150 3.65 1.71 2.59
N LEU A 151 4.73 2.34 3.04
CA LEU A 151 5.96 2.53 2.27
C LEU A 151 6.64 1.20 1.93
N VAL A 152 6.66 0.24 2.87
CA VAL A 152 7.13 -1.14 2.61
C VAL A 152 6.30 -1.83 1.52
N SER A 153 4.99 -1.61 1.50
CA SER A 153 4.10 -2.18 0.48
C SER A 153 4.21 -1.47 -0.87
N LEU A 154 4.63 -0.20 -0.90
CA LEU A 154 4.76 0.58 -2.14
C LEU A 154 5.96 0.19 -2.97
N ARG A 155 7.11 -0.06 -2.32
CA ARG A 155 8.37 -0.37 -2.99
C ARG A 155 9.01 -1.57 -2.32
N ALA A 156 9.08 -2.68 -3.06
CA ALA A 156 9.71 -3.91 -2.62
C ALA A 156 11.25 -3.85 -2.67
N ALA A 157 11.80 -3.02 -3.57
CA ALA A 157 13.23 -2.71 -3.63
C ALA A 157 13.67 -1.88 -2.39
N PRO A 158 14.95 -1.94 -1.99
CA PRO A 158 15.43 -1.24 -0.81
C PRO A 158 15.27 0.29 -0.91
N TRP A 159 15.09 0.93 0.24
CA TRP A 159 15.01 2.39 0.34
C TRP A 159 15.39 2.90 1.73
N LEU A 160 15.84 4.15 1.77
CA LEU A 160 16.19 4.90 2.97
C LEU A 160 15.48 6.25 2.94
N ILE A 161 14.71 6.55 3.98
CA ILE A 161 14.07 7.85 4.18
C ILE A 161 14.66 8.51 5.42
N HIS A 162 15.18 9.72 5.24
CA HIS A 162 15.75 10.55 6.30
C HIS A 162 14.96 11.85 6.46
N THR A 163 14.63 12.19 7.70
CA THR A 163 14.04 13.46 8.15
C THR A 163 14.81 13.98 9.36
N GLU A 164 14.56 15.22 9.78
CA GLU A 164 15.25 15.87 10.91
C GLU A 164 15.20 15.09 12.23
N GLY A 165 14.17 14.25 12.44
CA GLY A 165 14.01 13.49 13.69
C GLY A 165 13.83 11.98 13.49
N ARG A 166 13.92 11.48 12.26
CA ARG A 166 13.65 10.07 11.97
C ARG A 166 14.43 9.57 10.76
N LEU A 167 14.94 8.35 10.91
CA LEU A 167 15.48 7.56 9.83
C LEU A 167 14.71 6.26 9.72
N LEU A 168 14.26 5.90 8.52
CA LEU A 168 13.70 4.59 8.19
C LEU A 168 14.49 3.94 7.05
N LEU A 169 14.98 2.74 7.27
CA LEU A 169 15.68 1.93 6.28
C LEU A 169 14.87 0.66 6.02
N TYR A 170 14.54 0.37 4.77
CA TYR A 170 13.98 -0.91 4.35
C TYR A 170 14.96 -1.61 3.43
N GLU A 171 15.45 -2.76 3.85
CA GLU A 171 16.42 -3.56 3.12
C GLU A 171 16.23 -5.04 3.49
N ASN A 172 16.45 -5.95 2.52
CA ASN A 172 16.34 -7.40 2.74
C ASN A 172 15.01 -7.87 3.35
N GLY A 173 13.91 -7.18 3.03
CA GLY A 173 12.57 -7.51 3.55
C GLY A 173 12.33 -7.12 5.01
N GLN A 174 13.26 -6.38 5.62
CA GLN A 174 13.15 -5.90 6.99
C GLN A 174 13.13 -4.38 7.04
N LEU A 175 12.33 -3.83 7.95
CA LEU A 175 12.27 -2.41 8.23
C LEU A 175 13.07 -2.14 9.50
N PHE A 176 13.92 -1.12 9.42
CA PHE A 176 14.75 -0.62 10.50
C PHE A 176 14.44 0.86 10.74
N PHE A 177 14.64 1.32 11.97
CA PHE A 177 14.43 2.72 12.33
C PHE A 177 15.51 3.25 13.26
N SER A 178 15.76 4.56 13.19
CA SER A 178 16.57 5.28 14.16
C SER A 178 15.92 6.62 14.51
N THR A 179 16.10 7.01 15.76
CA THR A 179 15.72 8.33 16.32
C THR A 179 16.94 9.25 16.46
N ALA A 180 18.14 8.74 16.12
CA ALA A 180 19.34 9.55 16.10
C ALA A 180 19.15 10.65 15.05
N ALA A 181 18.88 11.87 15.52
CA ALA A 181 18.92 13.05 14.69
C ALA A 181 20.34 13.16 14.15
N ILE A 182 20.48 13.06 12.84
CA ILE A 182 21.71 13.45 12.18
C ILE A 182 21.55 14.94 11.96
N GLU A 183 22.35 15.76 12.65
CA GLU A 183 22.47 17.16 12.27
C GLU A 183 22.84 17.19 10.78
N ALA A 184 21.97 17.81 9.96
CA ALA A 184 22.00 17.70 8.50
C ALA A 184 23.36 18.09 7.87
N GLU A 185 24.22 18.76 8.64
CA GLU A 185 25.57 19.19 8.29
C GLU A 185 26.61 18.04 8.31
N CYS A 186 26.33 16.90 8.96
CA CYS A 186 27.31 15.84 9.19
C CYS A 186 27.37 14.73 8.12
N LEU A 187 26.37 14.56 7.26
CA LEU A 187 26.32 13.47 6.24
C LEU A 187 25.64 13.94 4.94
N ALA A 188 26.27 14.90 4.25
CA ALA A 188 25.79 15.37 2.93
C ALA A 188 25.82 14.26 1.86
N ASP A 189 26.69 13.27 2.04
CA ASP A 189 26.86 12.14 1.13
C ASP A 189 25.85 11.00 1.41
N ASP A 190 25.37 10.38 0.32
CA ASP A 190 24.39 9.29 0.34
C ASP A 190 24.97 8.00 0.91
N GLU A 191 26.24 7.72 0.62
CA GLU A 191 26.92 6.51 1.10
C GLU A 191 27.14 6.58 2.61
N GLN A 192 27.65 7.72 3.10
CA GLN A 192 27.81 7.95 4.53
C GLN A 192 26.48 7.90 5.31
N LEU A 193 25.41 8.45 4.74
CA LEU A 193 24.07 8.37 5.33
C LEU A 193 23.58 6.92 5.43
N LEU A 194 23.82 6.12 4.38
CA LEU A 194 23.44 4.71 4.36
C LEU A 194 24.24 3.88 5.37
N ASP A 195 25.55 4.11 5.48
CA ASP A 195 26.40 3.43 6.47
C ASP A 195 25.99 3.79 7.90
N HIS A 196 25.70 5.07 8.14
CA HIS A 196 25.15 5.50 9.42
C HIS A 196 23.82 4.81 9.73
N ALA A 197 22.90 4.74 8.76
CA ALA A 197 21.63 4.05 8.90
C ALA A 197 21.83 2.59 9.31
N ARG A 198 22.69 1.85 8.61
CA ARG A 198 22.96 0.43 8.90
C ARG A 198 23.63 0.22 10.27
N SER A 199 24.43 1.19 10.74
CA SER A 199 25.10 1.10 12.04
C SER A 199 24.20 1.45 13.23
N THR A 200 23.19 2.31 13.04
CA THR A 200 22.39 2.86 14.15
C THR A 200 20.94 2.37 14.18
N ALA A 201 20.37 1.98 13.04
CA ALA A 201 18.98 1.62 12.95
C ALA A 201 18.71 0.21 13.53
N GLN A 202 17.60 0.07 14.23
CA GLN A 202 17.20 -1.18 14.86
C GLN A 202 15.98 -1.79 14.16
N PRO A 203 15.82 -3.12 14.15
CA PRO A 203 14.65 -3.78 13.58
C PRO A 203 13.35 -3.27 14.21
N VAL A 204 12.39 -2.89 13.37
CA VAL A 204 11.09 -2.34 13.80
C VAL A 204 10.28 -3.35 14.62
N TYR A 205 10.21 -4.61 14.16
CA TYR A 205 9.33 -5.63 14.75
C TYR A 205 9.77 -6.10 16.15
N GLU A 206 11.02 -5.84 16.50
CA GLU A 206 11.59 -6.18 17.81
C GLU A 206 11.50 -5.02 18.80
N SER A 207 10.98 -3.85 18.42
CA SER A 207 10.86 -2.69 19.29
C SER A 207 9.41 -2.44 19.71
N ALA A 208 9.20 -2.25 21.02
CA ALA A 208 7.89 -1.91 21.56
C ALA A 208 7.37 -0.53 21.13
N TYR A 209 8.28 0.33 20.66
CA TYR A 209 7.97 1.60 20.00
C TYR A 209 6.92 1.40 18.89
N TRP A 210 7.15 0.43 18.00
CA TRP A 210 6.31 0.22 16.81
C TRP A 210 4.96 -0.41 17.11
N LYS A 211 4.87 -1.17 18.20
CA LYS A 211 3.59 -1.73 18.66
C LYS A 211 2.58 -0.64 19.06
N ALA A 212 3.05 0.57 19.37
CA ALA A 212 2.21 1.68 19.80
C ALA A 212 1.70 2.58 18.65
N ILE A 213 2.26 2.42 17.46
CA ILE A 213 1.96 3.27 16.29
C ILE A 213 0.72 2.74 15.57
N PHE A 214 -0.18 3.65 15.21
CA PHE A 214 -1.35 3.32 14.43
C PHE A 214 -1.18 3.76 12.97
N PRO A 215 -1.35 2.86 11.98
CA PRO A 215 -1.17 3.22 10.59
C PRO A 215 -2.26 4.19 10.12
N LEU A 216 -1.87 5.23 9.38
CA LEU A 216 -2.80 6.13 8.74
C LEU A 216 -3.12 5.62 7.33
N ALA A 217 -4.35 5.16 7.14
CA ALA A 217 -4.86 4.76 5.83
C ALA A 217 -5.36 5.97 5.03
N ILE A 218 -5.13 5.92 3.72
CA ILE A 218 -5.67 6.81 2.70
C ILE A 218 -6.66 5.98 1.87
N SER A 219 -7.81 5.66 2.46
CA SER A 219 -8.79 4.78 1.84
C SER A 219 -9.30 5.36 0.52
N PRO A 220 -9.09 4.65 -0.61
CA PRO A 220 -9.57 5.12 -1.90
C PRO A 220 -11.06 4.87 -2.05
N THR A 221 -11.75 5.80 -2.71
CA THR A 221 -13.10 5.57 -3.23
C THR A 221 -13.01 5.26 -4.72
N PRO A 222 -13.97 4.54 -5.32
CA PRO A 222 -14.01 4.34 -6.77
C PRO A 222 -13.93 5.66 -7.55
N ALA A 223 -14.58 6.72 -7.07
CA ALA A 223 -14.52 8.05 -7.68
C ALA A 223 -13.12 8.68 -7.61
N PHE A 224 -12.37 8.47 -6.52
CA PHE A 224 -10.97 8.92 -6.45
C PHE A 224 -10.07 8.13 -7.39
N ILE A 225 -10.24 6.82 -7.49
CA ILE A 225 -9.49 5.97 -8.41
C ILE A 225 -9.70 6.43 -9.87
N GLU A 226 -10.96 6.64 -10.24
CA GLU A 226 -11.34 7.08 -11.59
C GLU A 226 -10.70 8.43 -11.95
N LYS A 227 -10.70 9.39 -11.02
CA LYS A 227 -10.23 10.78 -11.24
C LYS A 227 -8.74 11.00 -10.96
N THR A 228 -8.03 9.96 -10.55
CA THR A 228 -6.61 10.09 -10.18
C THR A 228 -5.76 10.55 -11.38
N PRO A 229 -4.84 11.53 -11.23
CA PRO A 229 -4.15 12.13 -12.37
C PRO A 229 -2.93 11.33 -12.86
N SER A 230 -2.36 10.44 -12.05
CA SER A 230 -1.07 9.79 -12.36
C SER A 230 -0.98 8.36 -11.82
N LEU A 231 -0.07 7.55 -12.38
CA LEU A 231 0.16 6.17 -11.94
C LEU A 231 0.73 6.11 -10.52
N GLU A 232 1.56 7.08 -10.13
CA GLU A 232 2.15 7.19 -8.80
C GLU A 232 1.06 7.41 -7.76
N THR A 233 0.13 8.33 -8.05
CA THR A 233 -1.02 8.59 -7.17
C THR A 233 -1.93 7.36 -7.10
N LEU A 234 -2.15 6.68 -8.23
CA LEU A 234 -2.98 5.47 -8.28
C LEU A 234 -2.36 4.35 -7.44
N ARG A 235 -1.04 4.13 -7.57
CA ARG A 235 -0.29 3.16 -6.77
C ARG A 235 -0.34 3.50 -5.28
N ALA A 236 -0.14 4.77 -4.92
CA ALA A 236 -0.21 5.26 -3.55
C ALA A 236 -1.56 4.96 -2.86
N TYR A 237 -2.66 5.11 -3.59
CA TYR A 237 -3.99 4.73 -3.13
C TYR A 237 -4.19 3.21 -3.02
N SER A 238 -3.58 2.44 -3.93
CA SER A 238 -3.81 0.99 -4.03
C SER A 238 -3.43 0.22 -2.76
N VAL A 239 -2.47 0.72 -1.98
CA VAL A 239 -1.99 0.08 -0.75
C VAL A 239 -3.08 -0.10 0.30
N ASP A 240 -4.03 0.85 0.37
CA ASP A 240 -5.13 0.81 1.32
C ASP A 240 -6.44 0.34 0.67
N CYS A 241 -6.34 -0.36 -0.47
CA CYS A 241 -7.50 -0.88 -1.17
C CYS A 241 -8.29 -1.84 -0.26
N ALA A 242 -9.52 -1.44 0.05
CA ALA A 242 -10.48 -2.23 0.82
C ALA A 242 -11.80 -2.45 0.05
N LEU A 243 -11.76 -2.42 -1.28
CA LEU A 243 -12.96 -2.50 -2.14
C LEU A 243 -13.62 -3.88 -2.16
N CYS A 244 -12.93 -4.94 -1.73
CA CYS A 244 -13.50 -6.29 -1.64
C CYS A 244 -12.85 -7.12 -0.51
N PRO A 245 -13.47 -8.24 -0.10
CA PRO A 245 -12.98 -9.06 1.01
C PRO A 245 -11.57 -9.64 0.84
N LEU A 246 -11.05 -9.71 -0.39
CA LEU A 246 -9.71 -10.27 -0.66
C LEU A 246 -8.56 -9.46 -0.04
N CYS A 247 -8.79 -8.19 0.32
CA CYS A 247 -7.78 -7.37 0.99
C CYS A 247 -7.46 -7.83 2.42
N GLN A 248 -8.33 -8.66 3.03
CA GLN A 248 -8.15 -9.13 4.40
C GLN A 248 -7.18 -10.31 4.53
N PRO A 249 -7.31 -11.40 3.74
CA PRO A 249 -6.38 -12.53 3.82
C PRO A 249 -5.07 -12.33 3.04
N ALA A 250 -5.05 -11.45 2.03
CA ALA A 250 -3.85 -11.13 1.27
C ALA A 250 -2.82 -10.37 2.13
N LEU A 251 -1.52 -10.53 1.84
CA LEU A 251 -0.47 -9.83 2.60
C LEU A 251 -0.36 -8.37 2.17
N ARG A 252 -0.61 -8.08 0.89
CA ARG A 252 -0.57 -6.73 0.32
C ARG A 252 -1.26 -6.69 -1.04
N THR A 253 -1.58 -5.49 -1.48
CA THR A 253 -1.93 -5.23 -2.87
C THR A 253 -0.72 -5.48 -3.78
N VAL A 254 -0.91 -6.24 -4.86
CA VAL A 254 0.06 -6.36 -5.96
C VAL A 254 -0.45 -5.50 -7.11
N PHE A 255 0.11 -4.29 -7.18
CA PHE A 255 -0.16 -3.35 -8.26
C PHE A 255 0.50 -3.78 -9.57
N GLY A 256 0.31 -3.01 -10.64
CA GLY A 256 1.10 -3.17 -11.85
C GLY A 256 2.56 -2.74 -11.67
N GLU A 257 3.41 -3.24 -12.55
CA GLU A 257 4.84 -2.91 -12.60
C GLU A 257 5.31 -2.90 -14.05
N GLY A 258 6.25 -2.01 -14.38
CA GLY A 258 6.86 -1.92 -15.70
C GLY A 258 7.18 -0.49 -16.12
N ASN A 259 7.40 -0.30 -17.43
CA ASN A 259 7.60 1.03 -18.00
C ASN A 259 6.27 1.81 -18.04
N PRO A 260 6.17 3.00 -17.43
CA PRO A 260 4.96 3.82 -17.49
C PRO A 260 4.62 4.30 -18.92
N ASP A 261 5.59 4.34 -19.83
CA ASP A 261 5.40 4.69 -21.26
C ASP A 261 5.15 3.47 -22.15
N ALA A 262 4.94 2.29 -21.55
CA ALA A 262 4.78 1.03 -22.25
C ALA A 262 3.64 1.08 -23.28
N LYS A 263 3.96 0.67 -24.51
CA LYS A 263 2.96 0.57 -25.58
C LYS A 263 2.16 -0.73 -25.53
N ILE A 264 2.61 -1.71 -24.75
CA ILE A 264 1.89 -2.97 -24.51
C ILE A 264 1.64 -3.14 -23.01
N LEU A 265 0.39 -3.45 -22.68
CA LEU A 265 -0.08 -3.83 -21.35
C LEU A 265 -0.39 -5.33 -21.33
N PHE A 266 0.23 -6.09 -20.43
CA PHE A 266 -0.11 -7.48 -20.15
C PHE A 266 -0.98 -7.58 -18.90
N VAL A 267 -2.09 -8.32 -18.98
CA VAL A 267 -3.03 -8.47 -17.86
C VAL A 267 -3.33 -9.92 -17.55
N GLY A 268 -2.90 -10.38 -16.37
CA GLY A 268 -3.25 -11.68 -15.79
C GLY A 268 -4.56 -11.70 -15.01
N GLU A 269 -4.81 -12.80 -14.31
CA GLU A 269 -6.00 -13.01 -13.48
C GLU A 269 -5.89 -12.29 -12.13
N GLN A 270 -4.95 -12.73 -11.29
CA GLN A 270 -4.70 -12.24 -9.94
C GLN A 270 -3.26 -12.59 -9.52
N PRO A 271 -2.75 -12.05 -8.40
CA PRO A 271 -1.45 -12.43 -7.86
C PRO A 271 -1.47 -13.86 -7.33
N GLY A 272 -0.33 -14.55 -7.39
CA GLY A 272 -0.10 -15.82 -6.69
C GLY A 272 0.59 -15.63 -5.34
N ASP A 273 1.01 -16.75 -4.72
CA ASP A 273 1.67 -16.76 -3.41
C ASP A 273 2.99 -15.97 -3.40
N GLN A 274 3.81 -16.10 -4.46
CA GLN A 274 5.08 -15.37 -4.54
C GLN A 274 4.87 -13.89 -4.84
N GLU A 275 3.94 -13.57 -5.72
CA GLU A 275 3.57 -12.20 -6.06
C GLU A 275 3.05 -11.45 -4.82
N ASP A 276 2.17 -12.07 -4.04
CA ASP A 276 1.60 -11.48 -2.81
C ASP A 276 2.66 -11.27 -1.72
N ARG A 277 3.66 -12.17 -1.59
CA ARG A 277 4.78 -11.97 -0.65
C ARG A 277 5.72 -10.86 -1.10
N ARG A 278 6.01 -10.78 -2.41
CA ARG A 278 7.00 -9.85 -2.97
C ARG A 278 6.41 -8.50 -3.34
N GLY A 279 5.09 -8.37 -3.49
CA GLY A 279 4.42 -7.16 -3.95
C GLY A 279 4.63 -6.84 -5.43
N ARG A 280 5.06 -7.82 -6.24
CA ARG A 280 5.41 -7.65 -7.66
C ARG A 280 4.63 -8.64 -8.54
N PRO A 281 4.09 -8.22 -9.70
CA PRO A 281 3.32 -9.11 -10.57
C PRO A 281 4.23 -10.07 -11.34
N PHE A 282 3.77 -11.31 -11.58
CA PHE A 282 4.47 -12.31 -12.42
C PHE A 282 5.93 -12.54 -11.99
N VAL A 283 6.17 -12.89 -10.72
CA VAL A 283 7.50 -13.21 -10.17
C VAL A 283 7.65 -14.68 -9.78
N GLY A 284 6.55 -15.43 -9.72
CA GLY A 284 6.54 -16.88 -9.49
C GLY A 284 6.79 -17.69 -10.77
N PRO A 285 6.56 -19.02 -10.72
CA PRO A 285 6.86 -19.93 -11.85
C PRO A 285 6.16 -19.56 -13.16
N ALA A 286 4.91 -19.07 -13.08
CA ALA A 286 4.17 -18.61 -14.24
C ALA A 286 4.79 -17.34 -14.86
N GLY A 287 5.33 -16.45 -14.02
CA GLY A 287 6.09 -15.26 -14.43
C GLY A 287 7.40 -15.63 -15.13
N GLN A 288 8.15 -16.59 -14.58
CA GLN A 288 9.38 -17.07 -15.21
C GLN A 288 9.12 -17.70 -16.59
N LEU A 289 8.02 -18.45 -16.74
CA LEU A 289 7.61 -18.96 -18.05
C LEU A 289 7.24 -17.81 -19.01
N PHE A 290 6.49 -16.82 -18.52
CA PHE A 290 6.14 -15.63 -19.28
C PHE A 290 7.39 -14.88 -19.77
N ASP A 291 8.36 -14.65 -18.90
CA ASP A 291 9.60 -13.93 -19.23
C ASP A 291 10.41 -14.66 -20.31
N ARG A 292 10.55 -15.99 -20.21
CA ARG A 292 11.21 -16.81 -21.24
C ARG A 292 10.47 -16.74 -22.59
N ALA A 293 9.15 -16.91 -22.58
CA ALA A 293 8.35 -16.86 -23.80
C ALA A 293 8.39 -15.47 -24.45
N LEU A 294 8.41 -14.41 -23.63
CA LEU A 294 8.52 -13.03 -24.08
C LEU A 294 9.89 -12.76 -24.73
N GLN A 295 10.96 -13.25 -24.13
CA GLN A 295 12.31 -13.17 -24.69
C GLN A 295 12.40 -13.92 -26.03
N GLU A 296 11.87 -15.13 -26.13
CA GLU A 296 11.81 -15.90 -27.38
C GLU A 296 10.94 -15.23 -28.47
N ALA A 297 9.95 -14.44 -28.06
CA ALA A 297 9.15 -13.61 -28.95
C ALA A 297 9.90 -12.35 -29.43
N GLY A 298 11.09 -12.06 -28.90
CA GLY A 298 11.87 -10.85 -29.20
C GLY A 298 11.48 -9.64 -28.34
N GLY A 299 10.75 -9.86 -27.24
CA GLY A 299 10.37 -8.83 -26.29
C GLY A 299 11.29 -8.75 -25.08
N GLU A 300 11.28 -7.59 -24.42
CA GLU A 300 12.01 -7.36 -23.17
C GLU A 300 11.03 -6.89 -22.09
N ARG A 301 10.96 -7.60 -20.96
CA ARG A 301 10.00 -7.34 -19.88
C ARG A 301 9.99 -5.87 -19.44
N ALA A 302 11.16 -5.25 -19.35
CA ALA A 302 11.34 -3.86 -18.92
C ALA A 302 10.62 -2.84 -19.83
N ARG A 303 10.28 -3.20 -21.08
CA ARG A 303 9.59 -2.30 -22.02
C ARG A 303 8.06 -2.27 -21.87
N TYR A 304 7.50 -3.15 -21.05
CA TYR A 304 6.07 -3.36 -20.97
C TYR A 304 5.51 -3.05 -19.58
N TRP A 305 4.21 -2.84 -19.49
CA TRP A 305 3.50 -2.81 -18.22
C TRP A 305 2.81 -4.15 -17.99
N ILE A 306 2.98 -4.72 -16.80
CA ILE A 306 2.42 -6.02 -16.42
C ILE A 306 1.56 -5.84 -15.18
N SER A 307 0.33 -6.35 -15.24
CA SER A 307 -0.64 -6.19 -14.17
C SER A 307 -1.61 -7.38 -14.11
N ASN A 308 -2.58 -7.31 -13.19
CA ASN A 308 -3.63 -8.30 -13.02
C ASN A 308 -5.01 -7.64 -12.97
N ALA A 309 -6.05 -8.37 -13.39
CA ALA A 309 -7.44 -7.89 -13.28
C ALA A 309 -7.88 -7.72 -11.81
N VAL A 310 -7.44 -8.62 -10.92
CA VAL A 310 -7.62 -8.52 -9.46
C VAL A 310 -6.28 -8.26 -8.79
N LYS A 311 -6.24 -7.41 -7.76
CA LYS A 311 -5.00 -6.92 -7.12
C LYS A 311 -4.59 -7.63 -5.83
N HIS A 312 -5.45 -8.51 -5.31
CA HIS A 312 -5.20 -9.27 -4.07
C HIS A 312 -5.26 -10.77 -4.36
N PHE A 313 -4.43 -11.54 -3.69
CA PHE A 313 -4.36 -13.00 -3.86
C PHE A 313 -5.56 -13.69 -3.19
N ASN A 314 -6.39 -14.37 -3.98
CA ASN A 314 -7.43 -15.24 -3.45
C ASN A 314 -6.89 -16.67 -3.23
N PHE A 315 -6.95 -17.16 -1.99
CA PHE A 315 -6.44 -18.48 -1.62
C PHE A 315 -7.20 -19.09 -0.45
N ILE A 316 -7.06 -20.41 -0.30
CA ILE A 316 -7.38 -21.13 0.93
C ILE A 316 -6.08 -21.60 1.62
N GLN A 317 -6.04 -21.47 2.94
CA GLN A 317 -4.92 -21.96 3.74
C GLN A 317 -5.09 -23.46 3.99
N ARG A 318 -4.09 -24.28 3.62
CA ARG A 318 -4.05 -25.71 3.92
C ARG A 318 -2.69 -26.08 4.52
N GLY A 319 -2.63 -26.21 5.84
CA GLY A 319 -1.37 -26.29 6.57
C GLY A 319 -0.58 -25.00 6.37
N GLU A 320 0.69 -25.10 5.99
CA GLU A 320 1.54 -23.94 5.67
C GLU A 320 1.34 -23.41 4.23
N ARG A 321 0.64 -24.17 3.37
CA ARG A 321 0.49 -23.84 1.95
C ARG A 321 -0.71 -22.93 1.69
N ARG A 322 -0.50 -21.93 0.83
CA ARG A 322 -1.54 -21.05 0.29
C ARG A 322 -2.00 -21.54 -1.08
N ILE A 323 -3.17 -22.14 -1.15
CA ILE A 323 -3.69 -22.77 -2.37
C ILE A 323 -4.56 -21.77 -3.12
N HIS A 324 -4.09 -21.35 -4.31
CA HIS A 324 -4.77 -20.43 -5.20
C HIS A 324 -6.23 -20.83 -5.49
N GLN A 325 -7.15 -19.88 -5.33
CA GLN A 325 -8.56 -19.98 -5.74
C GLN A 325 -8.86 -18.93 -6.80
N LYS A 326 -9.64 -19.27 -7.83
CA LYS A 326 -10.04 -18.27 -8.83
C LYS A 326 -10.84 -17.13 -8.16
N PRO A 327 -10.66 -15.87 -8.59
CA PRO A 327 -11.53 -14.79 -8.12
C PRO A 327 -12.95 -14.97 -8.68
N GLU A 328 -13.94 -14.61 -7.88
CA GLU A 328 -15.34 -14.61 -8.26
C GLU A 328 -15.72 -13.34 -9.01
N ALA A 329 -16.89 -13.32 -9.66
CA ALA A 329 -17.39 -12.17 -10.40
C ALA A 329 -17.44 -10.88 -9.54
N GLN A 330 -17.85 -11.00 -8.27
CA GLN A 330 -17.87 -9.87 -7.33
C GLN A 330 -16.46 -9.29 -7.06
N HIS A 331 -15.43 -10.15 -6.99
CA HIS A 331 -14.05 -9.70 -6.81
C HIS A 331 -13.55 -8.96 -8.04
N ILE A 332 -13.85 -9.47 -9.23
CA ILE A 332 -13.50 -8.86 -10.50
C ILE A 332 -14.17 -7.49 -10.64
N GLN A 333 -15.48 -7.41 -10.39
CA GLN A 333 -16.24 -6.17 -10.47
C GLN A 333 -15.70 -5.12 -9.51
N ALA A 334 -15.49 -5.48 -8.24
CA ALA A 334 -14.97 -4.56 -7.23
C ALA A 334 -13.54 -4.07 -7.52
N CYS A 335 -12.71 -4.89 -8.17
CA CYS A 335 -11.33 -4.54 -8.50
C CYS A 335 -11.19 -3.81 -9.85
N SER A 336 -12.21 -3.86 -10.71
CA SER A 336 -12.20 -3.25 -12.04
C SER A 336 -11.78 -1.77 -12.10
N PRO A 337 -12.08 -0.90 -11.11
CA PRO A 337 -11.63 0.49 -11.15
C PRO A 337 -10.10 0.63 -11.27
N TRP A 338 -9.32 -0.29 -10.69
CA TRP A 338 -7.85 -0.23 -10.71
C TRP A 338 -7.28 -0.46 -12.10
N ILE A 339 -7.66 -1.55 -12.76
CA ILE A 339 -7.13 -1.87 -14.08
C ILE A 339 -7.65 -0.91 -15.15
N THR A 340 -8.88 -0.41 -14.99
CA THR A 340 -9.41 0.66 -15.84
C THR A 340 -8.59 1.94 -15.69
N ALA A 341 -8.22 2.32 -14.46
CA ALA A 341 -7.39 3.50 -14.23
C ALA A 341 -5.95 3.30 -14.76
N GLU A 342 -5.33 2.13 -14.59
CA GLU A 342 -4.04 1.82 -15.21
C GLU A 342 -4.10 1.94 -16.74
N ARG A 343 -5.12 1.35 -17.39
CA ARG A 343 -5.32 1.44 -18.84
C ARG A 343 -5.44 2.89 -19.31
N ARG A 344 -6.23 3.69 -18.59
CA ARG A 344 -6.42 5.12 -18.88
C ARG A 344 -5.12 5.91 -18.79
N LEU A 345 -4.32 5.66 -17.75
CA LEU A 345 -3.11 6.44 -17.45
C LEU A 345 -1.89 6.03 -18.26
N LEU A 346 -1.79 4.76 -18.69
CA LEU A 346 -0.66 4.25 -19.47
C LEU A 346 -0.69 4.68 -20.94
N HIS A 347 -1.85 5.04 -21.49
CA HIS A 347 -2.02 5.35 -22.93
C HIS A 347 -1.38 4.29 -23.87
N HIS A 348 -1.43 3.02 -23.46
CA HIS A 348 -0.90 1.89 -24.22
C HIS A 348 -1.69 1.65 -25.52
N ARG A 349 -1.07 1.01 -26.51
CA ARG A 349 -1.67 0.71 -27.82
C ARG A 349 -2.26 -0.70 -27.89
N VAL A 350 -1.64 -1.64 -27.17
CA VAL A 350 -2.00 -3.07 -27.21
C VAL A 350 -2.24 -3.58 -25.79
N THR A 351 -3.40 -4.21 -25.55
CA THR A 351 -3.66 -4.98 -24.33
C THR A 351 -3.63 -6.47 -24.64
N VAL A 352 -2.74 -7.21 -23.97
CA VAL A 352 -2.65 -8.66 -24.02
C VAL A 352 -3.29 -9.26 -22.77
N MET A 353 -4.41 -9.93 -22.95
CA MET A 353 -5.17 -10.59 -21.89
C MET A 353 -4.73 -12.04 -21.73
N LEU A 354 -4.07 -12.33 -20.60
CA LEU A 354 -3.50 -13.64 -20.28
C LEU A 354 -4.55 -14.50 -19.55
N GLY A 355 -5.22 -15.37 -20.30
CA GLY A 355 -6.21 -16.31 -19.78
C GLY A 355 -7.66 -15.80 -19.74
N VAL A 356 -8.58 -16.72 -19.43
CA VAL A 356 -10.04 -16.49 -19.46
C VAL A 356 -10.45 -15.36 -18.53
N THR A 357 -9.98 -15.36 -17.30
CA THR A 357 -10.46 -14.43 -16.26
C THR A 357 -9.97 -13.01 -16.51
N GLY A 358 -8.68 -12.85 -16.87
CA GLY A 358 -8.15 -11.55 -17.27
C GLY A 358 -8.90 -11.00 -18.49
N ALA A 359 -9.12 -11.83 -19.51
CA ALA A 359 -9.88 -11.42 -20.69
C ALA A 359 -11.34 -11.06 -20.36
N SER A 360 -12.03 -11.89 -19.57
CA SER A 360 -13.45 -11.65 -19.24
C SER A 360 -13.63 -10.39 -18.40
N ALA A 361 -12.69 -10.12 -17.49
CA ALA A 361 -12.68 -8.90 -16.68
C ALA A 361 -12.54 -7.64 -17.53
N LEU A 362 -11.65 -7.66 -18.53
CA LEU A 362 -11.38 -6.48 -19.37
C LEU A 362 -12.44 -6.27 -20.46
N LEU A 363 -13.02 -7.36 -20.98
CA LEU A 363 -14.04 -7.31 -22.02
C LEU A 363 -15.47 -7.15 -21.48
N GLY A 364 -15.67 -7.31 -20.16
CA GLY A 364 -17.00 -7.22 -19.54
C GLY A 364 -17.96 -8.34 -19.98
N ARG A 365 -17.44 -9.45 -20.52
CA ARG A 365 -18.22 -10.60 -20.98
C ARG A 365 -17.46 -11.91 -20.80
N PRO A 366 -18.13 -13.07 -20.71
CA PRO A 366 -17.46 -14.35 -20.73
C PRO A 366 -16.62 -14.56 -22.00
N VAL A 367 -15.40 -15.07 -21.83
CA VAL A 367 -14.46 -15.37 -22.92
C VAL A 367 -14.21 -16.87 -23.04
N LYS A 368 -14.17 -17.36 -24.29
CA LYS A 368 -13.72 -18.74 -24.59
C LYS A 368 -12.39 -18.69 -25.32
N ILE A 369 -11.31 -19.09 -24.66
CA ILE A 369 -9.95 -19.09 -25.22
C ILE A 369 -9.88 -19.79 -26.58
N THR A 370 -10.56 -20.94 -26.74
CA THR A 370 -10.55 -21.71 -27.99
C THR A 370 -11.11 -20.96 -29.20
N ARG A 371 -11.91 -19.90 -28.99
CA ARG A 371 -12.53 -19.11 -30.06
C ARG A 371 -11.87 -17.75 -30.29
N GLU A 372 -11.24 -17.19 -29.25
CA GLU A 372 -10.81 -15.79 -29.24
C GLU A 372 -9.28 -15.62 -29.20
N ARG A 373 -8.55 -16.72 -28.98
CA ARG A 373 -7.09 -16.72 -28.96
C ARG A 373 -6.50 -16.42 -30.35
N SER A 374 -5.30 -15.84 -30.37
CA SER A 374 -4.49 -15.62 -31.58
C SER A 374 -5.12 -14.70 -32.63
N ARG A 375 -5.97 -13.76 -32.20
CA ARG A 375 -6.59 -12.77 -33.08
C ARG A 375 -6.50 -11.38 -32.46
N LEU A 376 -6.04 -10.42 -33.26
CA LEU A 376 -6.14 -9.00 -32.93
C LEU A 376 -7.58 -8.51 -33.16
N PHE A 377 -8.08 -7.69 -32.25
CA PHE A 377 -9.38 -7.04 -32.36
C PHE A 377 -9.37 -5.67 -31.70
N THR A 378 -10.35 -4.83 -32.01
CA THR A 378 -10.46 -3.50 -31.41
C THR A 378 -11.21 -3.57 -30.08
N LEU A 379 -10.64 -2.99 -29.03
CA LEU A 379 -11.27 -2.82 -27.73
C LEU A 379 -12.21 -1.62 -27.72
N SER A 380 -13.07 -1.52 -26.70
CA SER A 380 -14.04 -0.43 -26.56
C SER A 380 -13.39 0.95 -26.42
N ASP A 381 -12.14 1.02 -25.97
CA ASP A 381 -11.35 2.25 -25.88
C ASP A 381 -10.54 2.55 -27.15
N GLY A 382 -10.75 1.77 -28.23
CA GLY A 382 -10.07 1.93 -29.51
C GLY A 382 -8.68 1.28 -29.58
N THR A 383 -8.16 0.75 -28.48
CA THR A 383 -6.86 0.05 -28.46
C THR A 383 -6.96 -1.35 -29.07
N THR A 384 -5.83 -1.95 -29.40
CA THR A 384 -5.79 -3.33 -29.90
C THR A 384 -5.81 -4.33 -28.75
N GLY A 385 -6.75 -5.27 -28.77
CA GLY A 385 -6.83 -6.40 -27.86
C GLY A 385 -6.26 -7.68 -28.47
N LEU A 386 -5.58 -8.48 -27.64
CA LEU A 386 -5.21 -9.86 -27.93
C LEU A 386 -5.54 -10.74 -26.73
N VAL A 387 -6.21 -11.87 -26.95
CA VAL A 387 -6.43 -12.89 -25.93
C VAL A 387 -5.45 -14.05 -26.16
N THR A 388 -4.85 -14.56 -25.08
CA THR A 388 -4.03 -15.78 -25.11
C THR A 388 -4.22 -16.61 -23.84
N VAL A 389 -3.56 -17.76 -23.74
CA VAL A 389 -3.57 -18.61 -22.54
C VAL A 389 -2.81 -17.94 -21.39
N HIS A 390 -3.16 -18.31 -20.16
CA HIS A 390 -2.38 -17.90 -19.00
C HIS A 390 -1.13 -18.80 -18.87
N PRO A 391 0.07 -18.28 -18.60
CA PRO A 391 1.30 -19.08 -18.43
C PRO A 391 1.15 -20.25 -17.44
N SER A 392 0.37 -20.07 -16.37
CA SER A 392 0.10 -21.13 -15.39
C SER A 392 -0.70 -22.32 -15.92
N SER A 393 -1.42 -22.20 -17.06
CA SER A 393 -2.06 -23.37 -17.67
C SER A 393 -1.03 -24.26 -18.38
N LEU A 394 0.03 -23.66 -18.94
CA LEU A 394 1.13 -24.40 -19.57
C LEU A 394 1.89 -25.24 -18.54
N LEU A 395 2.14 -24.67 -17.35
CA LEU A 395 2.78 -25.40 -16.24
C LEU A 395 1.94 -26.56 -15.69
N ARG A 396 0.62 -26.50 -15.86
CA ARG A 396 -0.32 -27.53 -15.38
C ARG A 396 -0.71 -28.55 -16.44
N GLN A 397 -0.20 -28.42 -17.66
CA GLN A 397 -0.45 -29.38 -18.74
C GLN A 397 0.36 -30.66 -18.45
N PRO A 398 -0.29 -31.81 -18.14
CA PRO A 398 0.43 -33.06 -17.87
C PRO A 398 1.06 -33.69 -19.12
N ASP A 399 0.47 -33.43 -20.29
CA ASP A 399 0.96 -33.96 -21.57
C ASP A 399 2.11 -33.09 -22.11
N GLU A 400 3.30 -33.68 -22.25
CA GLU A 400 4.50 -32.97 -22.66
C GLU A 400 4.40 -32.39 -24.08
N GLN A 401 3.90 -33.19 -25.01
CA GLN A 401 3.79 -32.79 -26.41
C GLN A 401 2.82 -31.62 -26.54
N LYS A 402 1.65 -31.74 -25.90
CA LYS A 402 0.66 -30.67 -25.88
C LYS A 402 1.16 -29.41 -25.17
N ARG A 403 1.97 -29.56 -24.11
CA ARG A 403 2.61 -28.44 -23.43
C ARG A 403 3.55 -27.68 -24.35
N GLN A 404 4.37 -28.39 -25.13
CA GLN A 404 5.27 -27.79 -26.11
C GLN A 404 4.50 -27.09 -27.23
N GLU A 405 3.46 -27.73 -27.78
CA GLU A 405 2.59 -27.13 -28.80
C GLU A 405 1.90 -25.85 -28.29
N ASP A 406 1.35 -25.89 -27.07
CA ASP A 406 0.68 -24.75 -26.47
C ASP A 406 1.66 -23.62 -26.11
N TYR A 407 2.91 -23.95 -25.76
CA TYR A 407 4.00 -23.00 -25.53
C TYR A 407 4.41 -22.30 -26.83
N ILE A 408 4.61 -23.03 -27.93
CA ILE A 408 4.91 -22.44 -29.25
C ILE A 408 3.80 -21.47 -29.68
N LYS A 409 2.53 -21.87 -29.50
CA LYS A 409 1.38 -20.98 -29.77
C LYS A 409 1.41 -19.74 -28.88
N PHE A 410 1.79 -19.89 -27.62
CA PHE A 410 1.91 -18.77 -26.69
C PHE A 410 3.00 -17.79 -27.13
N VAL A 411 4.18 -18.26 -27.51
CA VAL A 411 5.25 -17.41 -28.07
C VAL A 411 4.77 -16.70 -29.35
N ASN A 412 4.04 -17.39 -30.22
CA ASN A 412 3.49 -16.78 -31.44
C ASN A 412 2.44 -15.70 -31.15
N ASP A 413 1.59 -15.89 -30.14
CA ASP A 413 0.66 -14.84 -29.68
C ASP A 413 1.42 -13.62 -29.17
N LEU A 414 2.50 -13.83 -28.41
CA LEU A 414 3.35 -12.72 -27.96
C LEU A 414 3.97 -11.99 -29.15
N ARG A 415 4.53 -12.69 -30.15
CA ARG A 415 5.05 -12.08 -31.39
C ARG A 415 3.98 -11.26 -32.11
N LEU A 416 2.76 -11.78 -32.21
CA LEU A 416 1.63 -11.07 -32.82
C LEU A 416 1.33 -9.75 -32.09
N ALA A 417 1.35 -9.77 -30.74
CA ALA A 417 1.20 -8.55 -29.95
C ALA A 417 2.34 -7.54 -30.19
N LEU A 418 3.59 -8.02 -30.27
CA LEU A 418 4.74 -7.15 -30.52
C LEU A 418 4.69 -6.49 -31.90
N SER A 419 4.19 -7.20 -32.92
CA SER A 419 4.02 -6.67 -34.28
C SER A 419 2.87 -5.68 -34.45
N ALA A 420 2.00 -5.54 -33.44
CA ALA A 420 0.84 -4.63 -33.48
C ALA A 420 1.16 -3.20 -32.98
N LEU A 421 2.42 -2.95 -32.60
CA LEU A 421 2.94 -1.62 -32.26
C LEU A 421 3.24 -0.81 -33.52
#